data_AF-A0A3C0FX31-F1
#
_entry.id   AF-A0A3C0FX31-F1
#
_cell.length_a   1.000
_cell.length_b   1.000
_cell.length_c   1.000
_cell.angle_alpha   90.00
_cell.angle_beta   90.00
_cell.angle_gamma   90.00
#
_symmetry.space_group_name_H-M   'P 1'
#
loop_
_entity.id
_entity.type
_entity.pdbx_description
1 polymer ?
#
loop_
_entity_poly.entity_id
_entity_poly.type
_entity_poly.pdbx_seq_one_letter_code
_entity_poly.pdbx_strand_id
1 'polypeptide(L)'
;DPQETIETLVDNGMRARLKTGSFITGQLFVDLSMQPVSPARYLGDQQGELPELPTLPQKLDEIANSLTSLLEKVETFPLEEIGIRLLGTVEGMENIVTSPALNNGMVSLQQAAAGISTLVTNLDASVLPATQTALDAAREALGGVRDVTAPTSPVRYNLEQALKELGATARSLRELTDFLEQNPSALILGRSGPEEDE
;
A
#
# COMPACT_ATOMS: atom_id res chain seq x y z
N ASP A 1 25.20 62.61 14.23
CA ASP A 1 26.34 61.94 14.90
C ASP A 1 26.80 60.74 14.05
N PRO A 2 28.10 60.39 13.94
CA PRO A 2 28.52 59.16 13.26
C PRO A 2 27.80 57.90 13.75
N GLN A 3 27.46 57.82 15.05
CA GLN A 3 26.74 56.68 15.62
C GLN A 3 25.28 56.61 15.16
N GLU A 4 24.58 57.74 15.23
CA GLU A 4 23.19 57.91 14.76
C GLU A 4 23.04 57.58 13.26
N THR A 5 24.08 57.85 12.47
CA THR A 5 24.10 57.50 11.04
C THR A 5 24.20 55.99 10.82
N ILE A 6 25.02 55.30 11.62
CA ILE A 6 25.16 53.84 11.57
C ILE A 6 23.87 53.17 12.02
N GLU A 7 23.26 53.66 13.10
CA GLU A 7 21.98 53.16 13.61
C GLU A 7 20.88 53.29 12.54
N THR A 8 20.78 54.47 11.90
CA THR A 8 19.85 54.68 10.79
C THR A 8 20.09 53.68 9.65
N LEU A 9 21.35 53.41 9.29
CA LEU A 9 21.67 52.44 8.24
C LEU A 9 21.32 51.01 8.64
N VAL A 10 21.52 50.63 9.91
CA VAL A 10 21.15 49.33 10.46
C VAL A 10 19.63 49.13 10.44
N ASP A 11 18.87 50.16 10.85
CA ASP A 11 17.41 50.17 10.81
C ASP A 11 16.87 50.04 9.39
N ASN A 12 17.55 50.66 8.42
CA ASN A 12 17.24 50.51 7.00
C ASN A 12 17.73 49.18 6.39
N GLY A 13 18.30 48.29 7.21
CA GLY A 13 18.64 46.92 6.82
C GLY A 13 20.13 46.65 6.63
N MET A 14 21.04 47.53 7.00
CA MET A 14 22.47 47.23 6.94
C MET A 14 22.83 46.04 7.82
N ARG A 15 23.50 45.04 7.23
CA ARG A 15 23.99 43.85 7.92
C ARG A 15 25.44 43.59 7.57
N ALA A 16 26.20 43.15 8.56
CA ALA A 16 27.56 42.68 8.38
C ALA A 16 27.57 41.17 8.07
N ARG A 17 28.46 40.74 7.18
CA ARG A 17 28.76 39.33 6.96
C ARG A 17 30.25 39.17 6.75
N LEU A 18 30.84 38.15 7.33
CA LEU A 18 32.21 37.77 6.97
C LEU A 18 32.19 37.15 5.56
N LYS A 19 33.12 37.53 4.69
CA LYS A 19 33.35 36.90 3.39
C LYS A 19 34.81 36.51 3.25
N THR A 20 35.05 35.40 2.56
CA THR A 20 36.41 34.94 2.27
C THR A 20 37.02 35.77 1.15
N GLY A 21 38.09 36.51 1.46
CA GLY A 21 38.85 37.29 0.49
C GLY A 21 39.91 36.47 -0.24
N SER A 22 40.48 35.47 0.43
CA SER A 22 41.43 34.54 -0.16
C SER A 22 41.29 33.16 0.47
N PHE A 23 41.02 32.14 -0.35
CA PHE A 23 40.94 30.75 0.10
C PHE A 23 42.32 30.14 0.39
N ILE A 24 43.39 30.70 -0.19
CA ILE A 24 44.75 30.17 -0.04
C ILE A 24 45.36 30.60 1.31
N THR A 25 45.08 31.84 1.72
CA THR A 25 45.60 32.41 2.97
C THR A 25 44.59 32.41 4.11
N GLY A 26 43.33 32.04 3.83
CA GLY A 26 42.24 32.06 4.81
C GLY A 26 41.81 33.48 5.23
N GLN A 27 42.23 34.52 4.51
CA GLN A 27 41.90 35.90 4.87
C GLN A 27 40.40 36.16 4.70
N LEU A 28 39.79 36.69 5.75
CA LEU A 28 38.39 37.12 5.78
C LEU A 28 38.30 38.65 5.72
N PHE A 29 37.21 39.17 5.19
CA PHE A 29 36.85 40.58 5.28
C PHE A 29 35.40 40.74 5.73
N VAL A 30 35.09 41.91 6.30
CA VAL A 30 33.73 42.27 6.69
C VAL A 30 33.03 42.95 5.52
N ASP A 31 31.98 42.31 5.02
CA ASP A 31 31.09 42.82 3.99
C ASP A 31 29.89 43.49 4.66
N LEU A 32 29.67 44.78 4.37
CA LEU A 32 28.50 45.53 4.82
C LEU A 32 27.54 45.64 3.63
N SER A 33 26.33 45.11 3.78
CA SER A 33 25.32 45.13 2.71
C SER A 33 23.92 45.44 3.24
N MET A 34 23.09 46.05 2.40
CA MET A 34 21.70 46.40 2.74
C MET A 34 20.78 45.20 2.49
N GLN A 35 20.07 44.77 3.52
CA GLN A 35 19.16 43.62 3.57
C GLN A 35 17.85 44.02 4.27
N PRO A 36 16.90 44.64 3.56
CA PRO A 36 15.71 45.26 4.15
C PRO A 36 14.77 44.30 4.90
N VAL A 37 14.80 43.01 4.54
CA VAL A 37 13.85 41.98 5.04
C VAL A 37 14.49 41.06 6.10
N SER A 38 15.79 41.21 6.37
CA SER A 38 16.50 40.29 7.27
C SER A 38 16.46 40.77 8.73
N PRO A 39 16.20 39.89 9.70
CA PRO A 39 16.16 40.27 11.11
C PRO A 39 17.52 40.79 11.57
N ALA A 40 17.53 41.87 12.34
CA ALA A 40 18.73 42.34 13.04
C ALA A 40 18.93 41.47 14.28
N ARG A 41 19.91 40.56 14.23
CA ARG A 41 20.30 39.77 15.40
C ARG A 41 21.53 40.41 16.05
N TYR A 42 21.33 40.88 17.27
CA TYR A 42 22.38 41.34 18.17
C TYR A 42 22.81 40.18 19.06
N LEU A 43 24.10 40.05 19.29
CA LEU A 43 24.72 39.03 20.13
C LEU A 43 25.30 39.62 21.42
N GLY A 44 25.49 40.94 21.48
CA GLY A 44 25.90 41.65 22.68
C GLY A 44 24.76 41.86 23.69
N ASP A 45 25.14 42.15 24.94
CA ASP A 45 24.24 42.46 26.06
C ASP A 45 23.66 43.89 26.03
N GLN A 46 23.93 44.63 24.94
CA GLN A 46 23.60 46.05 24.74
C GLN A 46 24.11 46.99 25.87
N GLN A 47 25.02 46.52 26.73
CA GLN A 47 25.59 47.29 27.85
C GLN A 47 26.97 47.87 27.57
N GLY A 48 27.56 47.58 26.40
CA GLY A 48 28.84 48.13 25.97
C GLY A 48 28.74 49.58 25.46
N GLU A 49 29.81 50.36 25.65
CA GLU A 49 29.96 51.73 25.11
C GLU A 49 30.22 51.75 23.57
N LEU A 50 30.30 50.59 22.93
CA LEU A 50 30.59 50.43 21.51
C LEU A 50 29.33 50.02 20.72
N PRO A 51 29.05 50.64 19.57
CA PRO A 51 27.91 50.26 18.73
C PRO A 51 28.12 48.88 18.12
N GLU A 52 27.10 48.02 18.21
CA GLU A 52 27.11 46.67 17.64
C GLU A 52 26.50 46.66 16.22
N LEU A 53 27.16 45.99 15.28
CA LEU A 53 26.64 45.78 13.93
C LEU A 53 25.96 44.41 13.80
N PRO A 54 24.66 44.34 13.44
CA PRO A 54 23.98 43.07 13.26
C PRO A 54 24.60 42.23 12.16
N THR A 55 24.75 40.93 12.42
CA THR A 55 25.38 39.99 11.49
C THR A 55 24.37 39.06 10.84
N LEU A 56 24.71 38.55 9.65
CA LEU A 56 24.01 37.44 9.02
C LEU A 56 24.91 36.18 9.01
N PRO A 57 24.33 34.98 9.24
CA PRO A 57 25.08 33.74 9.20
C PRO A 57 25.74 33.53 7.82
N GLN A 58 26.91 32.89 7.80
CA GLN A 58 27.57 32.55 6.55
C GLN A 58 26.95 31.30 5.93
N LYS A 59 26.92 31.23 4.59
CA LYS A 59 26.45 30.04 3.85
C LYS A 59 27.27 28.78 4.15
N LEU A 60 28.53 28.92 4.59
CA LEU A 60 29.37 27.78 4.97
C LEU A 60 28.93 27.15 6.30
N ASP A 61 28.50 27.98 7.26
CA ASP A 61 27.94 27.50 8.53
C ASP A 61 26.66 26.69 8.28
N GLU A 62 25.84 27.12 7.32
CA GLU A 62 24.63 26.40 6.91
C GLU A 62 24.96 25.01 6.31
N ILE A 63 26.04 24.90 5.53
CA ILE A 63 26.48 23.61 4.97
C ILE A 63 26.96 22.66 6.07
N ALA A 64 27.79 23.15 7.00
CA ALA A 64 28.28 22.35 8.13
C ALA A 64 27.11 21.83 8.99
N ASN A 65 26.16 22.71 9.33
CA ASN A 65 24.97 22.33 10.10
C ASN A 65 24.09 21.32 9.36
N SER A 66 23.98 21.45 8.03
CA SER A 66 23.23 20.51 7.20
C SER A 66 23.90 19.13 7.16
N LEU A 67 25.23 19.07 7.05
CA LEU A 67 26.00 17.82 7.11
C LEU A 67 25.82 17.12 8.45
N THR A 68 25.92 17.86 9.56
CA THR A 68 25.67 17.30 10.90
C THR A 68 24.25 16.77 11.03
N SER A 69 23.25 17.52 10.56
CA SER A 69 21.85 17.10 10.57
C SER A 69 21.59 15.85 9.73
N LEU A 70 22.32 15.66 8.63
CA LEU A 70 22.24 14.45 7.82
C LEU A 70 22.90 13.25 8.52
N LEU A 71 24.05 13.46 9.17
CA LEU A 71 24.72 12.41 9.95
C LEU A 71 23.82 11.92 11.09
N GLU A 72 23.19 12.83 11.84
CA GLU A 72 22.23 12.48 12.89
C GLU A 72 21.01 11.73 12.33
N LYS A 73 20.45 12.17 11.19
CA LYS A 73 19.33 11.49 10.55
C LYS A 73 19.70 10.10 10.04
N VAL A 74 20.92 9.91 9.55
CA VAL A 74 21.44 8.60 9.12
C VAL A 74 21.59 7.65 10.30
N GLU A 75 22.06 8.12 11.46
CA GLU A 75 22.12 7.31 12.68
C GLU A 75 20.74 6.88 13.19
N THR A 76 19.72 7.73 13.03
CA THR A 76 18.33 7.39 13.39
C THR A 76 17.58 6.55 12.35
N PHE A 77 18.20 6.23 11.21
CA PHE A 77 17.52 5.52 10.14
C PHE A 77 17.45 4.01 10.46
N PRO A 78 16.26 3.40 10.60
CA PRO A 78 16.13 2.01 11.05
C PRO A 78 16.40 1.02 9.90
N LEU A 79 17.66 0.96 9.45
CA LEU A 79 18.12 0.02 8.42
C LEU A 79 17.84 -1.44 8.78
N GLU A 80 17.88 -1.76 10.07
CA GLU A 80 17.58 -3.09 10.60
C GLU A 80 16.11 -3.46 10.44
N GLU A 81 15.18 -2.55 10.72
CA GLU A 81 13.75 -2.80 10.51
C GLU A 81 13.41 -2.95 9.02
N ILE A 82 14.11 -2.21 8.14
CA ILE A 82 13.94 -2.35 6.69
C ILE A 82 14.44 -3.72 6.25
N GLY A 83 15.60 -4.16 6.73
CA GLY A 83 16.13 -5.49 6.45
C GLY A 83 15.19 -6.61 6.89
N ILE A 84 14.66 -6.54 8.12
CA ILE A 84 13.72 -7.52 8.67
C ILE A 84 12.40 -7.54 7.88
N ARG A 85 11.85 -6.37 7.54
CA ARG A 85 10.60 -6.29 6.75
C ARG A 85 10.79 -6.82 5.34
N LEU A 86 11.92 -6.53 4.69
CA LEU A 86 12.21 -7.01 3.34
C LEU A 86 12.40 -8.54 3.32
N LEU A 87 13.12 -9.10 4.29
CA LEU A 87 13.24 -10.55 4.44
C LEU A 87 11.87 -11.21 4.65
N GLY A 88 11.05 -10.63 5.54
CA GLY A 88 9.69 -11.12 5.77
C GLY A 88 8.78 -11.04 4.53
N THR A 89 8.94 -10.00 3.68
CA THR A 89 8.20 -9.93 2.41
C THR A 89 8.65 -10.97 1.39
N VAL A 90 9.95 -11.26 1.31
CA VAL A 90 10.49 -12.28 0.39
C VAL A 90 10.03 -13.68 0.82
N GLU A 91 10.11 -14.00 2.11
CA GLU A 91 9.61 -15.26 2.67
C GLU A 91 8.09 -15.40 2.50
N GLY A 92 7.33 -14.32 2.72
CA GLY A 92 5.89 -14.30 2.48
C GLY A 92 5.52 -14.55 1.02
N MET A 93 6.28 -13.99 0.07
CA MET A 93 6.08 -14.21 -1.36
C MET A 93 6.44 -15.63 -1.79
N GLU A 94 7.55 -16.18 -1.29
CA GLU A 94 7.95 -17.56 -1.58
C GLU A 94 6.92 -18.56 -1.05
N ASN A 95 6.36 -18.33 0.14
CA ASN A 95 5.28 -19.15 0.66
C ASN A 95 4.02 -19.10 -0.20
N ILE A 96 3.67 -17.96 -0.81
CA ILE A 96 2.50 -17.85 -1.68
C ILE A 96 2.76 -18.57 -3.01
N VAL A 97 3.88 -18.26 -3.68
CA VAL A 97 4.20 -18.77 -5.02
C VAL A 97 4.50 -20.27 -5.02
N THR A 98 5.06 -20.78 -3.92
CA THR A 98 5.41 -22.20 -3.77
C THR A 98 4.38 -22.96 -2.93
N SER A 99 3.27 -22.32 -2.54
CA SER A 99 2.25 -22.99 -1.72
C SER A 99 1.64 -24.19 -2.46
N PRO A 100 1.63 -25.38 -1.83
CA PRO A 100 0.82 -26.50 -2.30
C PRO A 100 -0.66 -26.13 -2.43
N ALA A 101 -1.14 -25.14 -1.68
CA ALA A 101 -2.52 -24.66 -1.68
C ALA A 101 -2.97 -24.11 -3.05
N LEU A 102 -2.12 -23.36 -3.77
CA LEU A 102 -2.45 -22.87 -5.11
C LEU A 102 -2.52 -24.01 -6.13
N ASN A 103 -1.57 -24.95 -6.06
CA ASN A 103 -1.58 -26.13 -6.94
C ASN A 103 -2.80 -27.02 -6.67
N ASN A 104 -3.10 -27.30 -5.40
CA ASN A 104 -4.26 -28.10 -5.00
C ASN A 104 -5.56 -27.39 -5.41
N GLY A 105 -5.70 -26.08 -5.18
CA GLY A 105 -6.87 -25.32 -5.61
C GLY A 105 -7.09 -25.34 -7.12
N MET A 106 -6.03 -25.28 -7.92
CA MET A 106 -6.12 -25.40 -9.38
C MET A 106 -6.60 -26.80 -9.81
N VAL A 107 -6.12 -27.86 -9.13
CA VAL A 107 -6.56 -29.24 -9.36
C VAL A 107 -8.02 -29.43 -8.95
N SER A 108 -8.44 -28.91 -7.79
CA SER A 108 -9.84 -28.96 -7.34
C SER A 108 -10.77 -28.23 -8.31
N LEU A 109 -10.36 -27.08 -8.85
CA LEU A 109 -11.12 -26.36 -9.87
C LEU A 109 -11.26 -27.16 -11.17
N GLN A 110 -10.18 -27.81 -11.63
CA GLN A 110 -10.23 -28.70 -12.79
C GLN A 110 -11.19 -29.88 -12.57
N GLN A 111 -11.17 -30.48 -11.38
CA GLN A 111 -12.07 -31.57 -11.01
C GLN A 111 -13.54 -31.10 -10.93
N ALA A 112 -13.80 -29.93 -10.36
CA ALA A 112 -15.14 -29.35 -10.32
C ALA A 112 -15.67 -29.07 -11.74
N ALA A 113 -14.84 -28.50 -12.62
CA ALA A 113 -15.19 -28.25 -14.02
C ALA A 113 -15.47 -29.56 -14.78
N ALA A 114 -14.68 -30.61 -14.55
CA ALA A 114 -14.90 -31.93 -15.12
C ALA A 114 -16.20 -32.58 -14.62
N GLY A 115 -16.51 -32.44 -13.33
CA GLY A 115 -17.77 -32.89 -12.73
C GLY A 115 -18.98 -32.19 -13.35
N ILE A 116 -18.91 -30.87 -13.53
CA ILE A 116 -19.95 -30.07 -14.22
C ILE A 116 -20.11 -30.52 -15.68
N SER A 117 -19.00 -30.71 -16.40
CA SER A 117 -19.07 -31.16 -17.80
C SER A 117 -19.72 -32.54 -17.91
N THR A 118 -19.48 -33.44 -16.95
CA THR A 118 -20.06 -34.79 -16.93
C THR A 118 -21.55 -34.76 -16.60
N LEU A 119 -21.97 -33.86 -15.70
CA LEU A 119 -23.38 -33.61 -15.40
C LEU A 119 -24.15 -33.09 -16.63
N VAL A 120 -23.54 -32.20 -17.42
CA VAL A 120 -24.15 -31.65 -18.64
C VAL A 120 -24.26 -32.69 -19.74
N THR A 121 -23.27 -33.58 -19.88
CA THR A 121 -23.27 -34.60 -20.94
C THR A 121 -24.04 -35.87 -20.58
N ASN A 122 -24.16 -36.19 -19.29
CA ASN A 122 -24.87 -37.37 -18.79
C ASN A 122 -25.90 -36.93 -17.74
N LEU A 123 -27.04 -36.41 -18.21
CA LEU A 123 -28.26 -36.18 -17.40
C LEU A 123 -28.96 -37.51 -17.07
N ASP A 124 -28.19 -38.52 -16.68
CA ASP A 124 -28.70 -39.78 -16.14
C ASP A 124 -28.72 -39.71 -14.61
N ALA A 125 -29.56 -40.53 -13.96
CA ALA A 125 -29.85 -40.50 -12.51
C ALA A 125 -28.65 -40.67 -11.55
N SER A 126 -27.41 -40.66 -12.05
CA SER A 126 -26.16 -40.71 -11.29
C SER A 126 -25.64 -39.31 -10.90
N VAL A 127 -26.54 -38.38 -10.56
CA VAL A 127 -26.22 -36.97 -10.25
C VAL A 127 -25.52 -36.77 -8.89
N LEU A 128 -25.59 -37.78 -8.01
CA LEU A 128 -25.10 -37.73 -6.63
C LEU A 128 -23.57 -37.68 -6.46
N PRO A 129 -22.74 -38.44 -7.22
CA PRO A 129 -21.28 -38.41 -7.04
C PRO A 129 -20.65 -37.12 -7.56
N ALA A 130 -21.11 -36.60 -8.71
CA ALA A 130 -20.54 -35.40 -9.31
C ALA A 130 -20.84 -34.13 -8.48
N THR A 131 -21.98 -34.08 -7.80
CA THR A 131 -22.32 -33.02 -6.86
C THR A 131 -21.46 -33.07 -5.59
N GLN A 132 -21.12 -34.27 -5.09
CA GLN A 132 -20.17 -34.43 -3.98
C GLN A 132 -18.77 -33.96 -4.35
N THR A 133 -18.24 -34.38 -5.50
CA THR A 133 -16.89 -33.97 -5.96
C THR A 133 -16.78 -32.46 -6.13
N ALA A 134 -17.80 -31.81 -6.71
CA ALA A 134 -17.82 -30.36 -6.86
C ALA A 134 -17.87 -29.63 -5.49
N LEU A 135 -18.58 -30.20 -4.51
CA LEU A 135 -18.69 -29.62 -3.18
C LEU A 135 -17.38 -29.76 -2.38
N ASP A 136 -16.70 -30.89 -2.52
CA ASP A 136 -15.42 -31.12 -1.85
C ASP A 136 -14.31 -30.27 -2.45
N ALA A 137 -14.27 -30.14 -3.78
CA ALA A 137 -13.37 -29.22 -4.47
C ALA A 137 -13.59 -27.76 -4.05
N ALA A 138 -14.84 -27.35 -3.86
CA ALA A 138 -15.18 -26.01 -3.37
C ALA A 138 -14.72 -25.79 -1.91
N ARG A 139 -14.86 -26.81 -1.04
CA ARG A 139 -14.39 -26.75 0.35
C ARG A 139 -12.87 -26.63 0.44
N GLU A 140 -12.15 -27.36 -0.40
CA GLU A 140 -10.68 -27.33 -0.44
C GLU A 140 -10.15 -25.99 -0.95
N ALA A 141 -10.76 -25.45 -2.02
CA ALA A 141 -10.45 -24.11 -2.52
C ALA A 141 -10.70 -23.02 -1.45
N LEU A 142 -11.76 -23.15 -0.65
CA LEU A 142 -12.05 -22.25 0.47
C LEU A 142 -11.02 -22.35 1.61
N GLY A 143 -10.48 -23.55 1.86
CA GLY A 143 -9.40 -23.78 2.82
C GLY A 143 -8.12 -23.05 2.42
N GLY A 144 -7.71 -23.19 1.16
CA GLY A 144 -6.49 -22.57 0.63
C GLY A 144 -6.49 -21.04 0.66
N VAL A 145 -7.67 -20.39 0.53
CA VAL A 145 -7.79 -18.92 0.56
C VAL A 145 -7.64 -18.35 1.97
N ARG A 146 -8.00 -19.11 3.02
CA ARG A 146 -7.89 -18.65 4.41
C ARG A 146 -6.44 -18.32 4.79
N ASP A 147 -5.48 -19.02 4.19
CA ASP A 147 -4.06 -18.85 4.43
C ASP A 147 -3.41 -17.66 3.67
N VAL A 148 -4.12 -17.06 2.69
CA VAL A 148 -3.59 -15.98 1.83
C VAL A 148 -4.22 -14.61 2.10
N THR A 149 -4.85 -14.42 3.27
CA THR A 149 -5.69 -13.25 3.54
C THR A 149 -4.90 -12.01 3.99
N ALA A 150 -4.43 -11.21 3.02
CA ALA A 150 -4.19 -9.79 3.24
C ALA A 150 -5.54 -9.01 3.21
N PRO A 151 -5.77 -8.01 4.08
CA PRO A 151 -7.07 -7.34 4.26
C PRO A 151 -7.68 -6.62 3.03
N THR A 152 -6.91 -6.39 1.96
CA THR A 152 -7.31 -5.53 0.82
C THR A 152 -7.20 -6.21 -0.56
N SER A 153 -7.07 -7.53 -0.63
CA SER A 153 -6.88 -8.22 -1.93
C SER A 153 -8.18 -8.33 -2.76
N PRO A 154 -8.17 -7.92 -4.05
CA PRO A 154 -9.29 -8.12 -5.01
C PRO A 154 -9.76 -9.58 -5.13
N VAL A 155 -8.90 -10.54 -4.76
CA VAL A 155 -9.20 -11.97 -4.76
C VAL A 155 -10.36 -12.32 -3.81
N ARG A 156 -10.50 -11.60 -2.68
CA ARG A 156 -11.62 -11.84 -1.75
C ARG A 156 -12.97 -11.48 -2.36
N TYR A 157 -13.04 -10.37 -3.09
CA TYR A 157 -14.28 -9.90 -3.71
C TYR A 157 -14.78 -10.89 -4.79
N ASN A 158 -13.88 -11.33 -5.67
CA ASN A 158 -14.22 -12.29 -6.72
C ASN A 158 -14.64 -13.65 -6.14
N LEU A 159 -14.04 -14.07 -5.02
CA LEU A 159 -14.42 -15.30 -4.35
C LEU A 159 -15.79 -15.21 -3.67
N GLU A 160 -16.07 -14.12 -2.94
CA GLU A 160 -17.38 -13.91 -2.32
C GLU A 160 -18.50 -13.92 -3.37
N GLN A 161 -18.26 -13.33 -4.54
CA GLN A 161 -19.19 -13.38 -5.67
C GLN A 161 -19.36 -14.81 -6.22
N ALA A 162 -18.28 -15.54 -6.46
CA ALA A 162 -18.33 -16.91 -6.96
C ALA A 162 -19.07 -17.87 -6.00
N LEU A 163 -18.86 -17.73 -4.69
CA LEU A 163 -19.58 -18.52 -3.68
C LEU A 163 -21.07 -18.21 -3.64
N LYS A 164 -21.43 -16.93 -3.81
CA LYS A 164 -22.82 -16.49 -3.88
C LYS A 164 -23.53 -17.07 -5.11
N GLU A 165 -22.86 -17.05 -6.26
CA GLU A 165 -23.36 -17.66 -7.50
C GLU A 165 -23.49 -19.17 -7.37
N LEU A 166 -22.49 -19.86 -6.83
CA LEU A 166 -22.54 -21.30 -6.56
C LEU A 166 -23.71 -21.67 -5.63
N GLY A 167 -23.93 -20.88 -4.57
CA GLY A 167 -25.04 -21.06 -3.65
C GLY A 167 -26.42 -20.78 -4.27
N ALA A 168 -26.48 -19.93 -5.31
CA ALA A 168 -27.70 -19.75 -6.10
C ALA A 168 -27.97 -20.96 -7.00
N THR A 169 -26.93 -21.47 -7.68
CA THR A 169 -27.01 -22.66 -8.55
C THR A 169 -27.37 -23.93 -7.78
N ALA A 170 -26.81 -24.11 -6.58
CA ALA A 170 -27.13 -25.26 -5.73
C ALA A 170 -28.62 -25.27 -5.31
N ARG A 171 -29.21 -24.08 -5.11
CA ARG A 171 -30.64 -23.93 -4.81
C ARG A 171 -31.52 -24.29 -6.01
N SER A 172 -31.17 -23.80 -7.20
CA SER A 172 -31.94 -24.14 -8.41
C SER A 172 -31.86 -25.63 -8.76
N LEU A 173 -30.71 -26.27 -8.52
CA LEU A 173 -30.56 -27.71 -8.73
C LEU A 173 -31.39 -28.52 -7.72
N ARG A 174 -31.48 -28.06 -6.47
CA ARG A 174 -32.37 -28.67 -5.48
C ARG A 174 -33.83 -28.55 -5.88
N GLU A 175 -34.28 -27.36 -6.27
CA GLU A 175 -35.66 -27.15 -6.74
C GLU A 175 -36.01 -28.04 -7.94
N LEU A 176 -35.07 -28.23 -8.87
CA LEU A 176 -35.24 -29.17 -9.98
C LEU A 176 -35.32 -30.61 -9.50
N THR A 177 -34.47 -31.00 -8.55
CA THR A 177 -34.45 -32.37 -8.00
C THR A 177 -35.77 -32.67 -7.27
N ASP A 178 -36.24 -31.74 -6.43
CA ASP A 178 -37.51 -31.84 -5.71
C ASP A 178 -38.68 -31.94 -6.70
N PHE A 179 -38.65 -31.17 -7.80
CA PHE A 179 -39.65 -31.23 -8.86
C PHE A 179 -39.68 -32.58 -9.59
N LEU A 180 -38.51 -33.16 -9.88
CA LEU A 180 -38.37 -34.46 -10.53
C LEU A 180 -38.78 -35.61 -9.62
N GLU A 181 -38.51 -35.51 -8.31
CA GLU A 181 -38.92 -36.50 -7.31
C GLU A 181 -40.46 -36.53 -7.15
N GLN A 182 -41.10 -35.35 -7.24
CA GLN A 182 -42.56 -35.24 -7.18
C GLN A 182 -43.26 -35.54 -8.51
N ASN A 183 -42.59 -35.39 -9.64
CA ASN A 183 -43.16 -35.62 -10.98
C ASN A 183 -42.28 -36.55 -11.84
N PRO A 184 -42.21 -37.87 -11.53
CA PRO A 184 -41.35 -38.81 -12.24
C PRO A 184 -41.72 -38.96 -13.73
N SER A 185 -42.97 -38.64 -14.12
CA SER A 185 -43.41 -38.64 -15.52
C SER A 185 -42.80 -37.52 -16.37
N ALA A 186 -42.28 -36.45 -15.76
CA ALA A 186 -41.66 -35.33 -16.47
C ALA A 186 -40.31 -35.70 -17.14
N LEU A 187 -39.66 -36.79 -16.69
CA LEU A 187 -38.43 -37.32 -17.29
C LEU A 187 -38.64 -37.94 -18.68
N ILE A 188 -39.83 -38.52 -18.93
CA ILE A 188 -40.14 -39.26 -20.16
C ILE A 188 -40.92 -38.40 -21.15
N LEU A 189 -41.84 -37.57 -20.64
CA LEU A 189 -42.75 -36.77 -21.49
C LEU A 189 -42.20 -35.37 -21.82
N GLY A 190 -41.15 -34.92 -21.12
CA GLY A 190 -40.79 -33.52 -21.10
C GLY A 190 -41.85 -32.70 -20.36
N ARG A 191 -41.48 -31.48 -19.94
CA ARG A 191 -42.35 -30.59 -19.18
C ARG A 191 -43.67 -30.36 -19.94
N SER A 192 -44.80 -30.86 -19.43
CA SER A 192 -46.12 -30.50 -19.92
C SER A 192 -46.32 -29.00 -19.69
N GLY A 193 -46.32 -28.22 -20.77
CA GLY A 193 -46.81 -26.85 -20.75
C GLY A 193 -48.29 -26.85 -20.38
N PRO A 194 -48.82 -25.75 -19.83
CA PRO A 194 -50.24 -25.66 -19.50
C PRO A 194 -51.04 -25.99 -20.77
N GLU A 195 -51.94 -26.96 -20.69
CA GLU A 195 -52.89 -27.23 -21.77
C GLU A 195 -53.71 -25.95 -21.96
N GLU A 196 -53.50 -25.28 -23.09
CA GLU A 196 -54.42 -24.24 -23.56
C GLU A 196 -55.71 -24.94 -23.94
N ASP A 197 -56.67 -24.96 -23.01
CA ASP A 197 -58.05 -25.33 -23.28
C ASP A 197 -58.63 -24.32 -24.28
N GLU A 198 -59.05 -24.82 -25.45
CA GLU A 198 -59.75 -24.10 -26.54
C GLU A 198 -61.13 -23.55 -26.12
#